data_AF-A0A3L6ZS33-F1
#
_entry.id   AF-A0A3L6ZS33-F1
#
_cell.length_a   1.000
_cell.length_b   1.000
_cell.length_c   1.000
_cell.angle_alpha   90.00
_cell.angle_beta   90.00
_cell.angle_gamma   90.00
#
_symmetry.space_group_name_H-M   'P 1'
#
loop_
_entity.id
_entity.type
_entity.pdbx_description
1 polymer ?
#
loop_
_entity_poly.entity_id
_entity_poly.type
_entity_poly.pdbx_seq_one_letter_code
_entity_poly.pdbx_strand_id
1 'polypeptide(L)'
;RSTDTPTVSGASPTVIVRVDADVLEREHGTGQIVGIPDPIPSSAIKQLLCDSSTIPVYLKPDGGIAAIGTEKRTFNRTQRAGMIARDGPTCALPNCNIPATACEAHHIEEYHTGGPTHVDNGILLCWFHHHMVDTNIFTITTTTGKPVITAPDWLTHRPYFH
;
A
#
# COMPACT_ATOMS: atom_id res chain seq x y z
N ARG A 1 19.53 7.99 39.16
CA ARG A 1 19.54 9.22 38.34
C ARG A 1 18.90 8.82 37.01
N SER A 2 17.63 9.17 36.79
CA SER A 2 16.83 8.75 35.62
C SER A 2 17.24 9.54 34.37
N THR A 3 17.56 8.86 33.27
CA THR A 3 17.98 9.48 31.99
C THR A 3 17.17 9.01 30.78
N ASP A 4 16.00 8.41 30.96
CA ASP A 4 15.12 8.03 29.84
C ASP A 4 13.75 8.73 29.95
N THR A 5 13.77 10.05 29.80
CA THR A 5 12.55 10.81 29.49
C THR A 5 12.44 10.90 27.97
N PRO A 6 11.33 10.47 27.34
CA PRO A 6 11.13 10.70 25.92
C PRO A 6 11.15 12.21 25.64
N THR A 7 11.91 12.63 24.64
CA THR A 7 11.90 14.02 24.18
C THR A 7 10.53 14.33 23.60
N VAL A 8 9.71 15.05 24.36
CA VAL A 8 8.53 15.74 23.83
C VAL A 8 9.05 16.81 22.87
N SER A 9 8.62 16.76 21.61
CA SER A 9 9.03 17.62 20.47
C SER A 9 10.09 17.02 19.52
N GLY A 10 9.95 15.76 19.08
CA GLY A 10 10.81 15.24 17.99
C GLY A 10 10.32 13.96 17.31
N ALA A 11 9.85 12.97 18.05
CA ALA A 11 9.19 11.77 17.52
C ALA A 11 8.22 11.21 18.56
N SER A 12 7.00 10.88 18.15
CA SER A 12 6.04 10.20 19.03
C SER A 12 6.60 8.83 19.45
N PRO A 13 6.35 8.36 20.69
CA PRO A 13 6.75 7.02 21.09
C PRO A 13 6.14 5.98 20.15
N THR A 14 6.91 4.95 19.78
CA THR A 14 6.40 3.86 18.95
C THR A 14 5.57 2.91 19.81
N VAL A 15 4.29 2.75 19.47
CA VAL A 15 3.39 1.76 20.07
C VAL A 15 2.88 0.82 19.00
N ILE A 16 2.59 -0.43 19.36
CA ILE A 16 1.89 -1.37 18.49
C ILE A 16 0.43 -1.39 18.93
N VAL A 17 -0.47 -1.01 18.04
CA VAL A 17 -1.91 -1.07 18.27
C VAL A 17 -2.49 -2.23 17.47
N ARG A 18 -3.23 -3.10 18.13
CA ARG A 18 -4.03 -4.17 17.53
C ARG A 18 -5.48 -3.73 17.52
N VAL A 19 -6.10 -3.77 16.35
CA VAL A 19 -7.50 -3.42 16.16
C VAL A 19 -8.04 -4.23 15.01
N ASP A 20 -9.28 -4.70 15.14
CA ASP A 20 -9.96 -5.38 14.05
C ASP A 20 -10.36 -4.37 12.97
N ALA A 21 -10.26 -4.78 11.70
CA ALA A 21 -10.50 -3.87 10.57
C ALA A 21 -11.91 -3.26 10.60
N ASP A 22 -12.90 -4.01 11.10
CA ASP A 22 -14.28 -3.57 11.16
C ASP A 22 -14.53 -2.45 12.19
N VAL A 23 -13.72 -2.37 13.25
CA VAL A 23 -13.72 -1.26 14.21
C VAL A 23 -13.25 0.03 13.55
N LEU A 24 -12.28 -0.05 12.63
CA LEU A 24 -11.80 1.10 11.86
C LEU A 24 -12.83 1.52 10.81
N GLU A 25 -13.41 0.58 10.07
CA GLU A 25 -14.41 0.86 9.02
C GLU A 25 -15.69 1.49 9.57
N ARG A 26 -16.18 1.00 10.71
CA ARG A 26 -17.41 1.51 11.34
C ARG A 26 -17.16 2.65 12.32
N GLU A 27 -15.90 2.98 12.57
CA GLU A 27 -15.44 3.90 13.63
C GLU A 27 -16.02 3.59 15.02
N HIS A 28 -16.38 2.33 15.30
CA HIS A 28 -17.07 1.92 16.51
C HIS A 28 -16.48 0.63 17.06
N GLY A 29 -16.21 0.62 18.37
CA GLY A 29 -15.62 -0.51 19.08
C GLY A 29 -14.33 -0.11 19.80
N THR A 30 -13.48 -1.11 20.05
CA THR A 30 -12.24 -0.96 20.81
C THR A 30 -11.09 -1.69 20.15
N GLY A 31 -9.87 -1.25 20.42
CA GLY A 31 -8.63 -1.98 20.13
C GLY A 31 -7.73 -2.02 21.36
N GLN A 32 -6.48 -2.44 21.17
CA GLN A 32 -5.54 -2.66 22.26
C GLN A 32 -4.15 -2.18 21.89
N ILE A 33 -3.49 -1.47 22.83
CA ILE A 33 -2.05 -1.23 22.76
C ILE A 33 -1.34 -2.47 23.31
N VAL A 34 -0.44 -3.06 22.54
CA VAL A 34 0.31 -4.24 22.96
C VAL A 34 1.10 -3.93 24.24
N GLY A 35 0.94 -4.78 25.25
CA GLY A 35 1.54 -4.60 26.58
C GLY A 35 0.67 -3.81 27.58
N ILE A 36 -0.48 -3.29 27.15
CA ILE A 36 -1.48 -2.65 28.01
C ILE A 36 -2.75 -3.53 28.04
N PRO A 37 -3.21 -4.01 29.21
CA PRO A 37 -4.33 -4.94 29.29
C PRO A 37 -5.67 -4.27 28.98
N ASP A 38 -5.80 -2.98 29.27
CA ASP A 38 -7.05 -2.24 29.08
C ASP A 38 -7.29 -1.88 27.60
N PRO A 39 -8.51 -2.07 27.09
CA PRO A 39 -8.86 -1.67 25.73
C PRO A 39 -8.91 -0.15 25.59
N ILE A 40 -8.61 0.34 24.39
CA ILE A 40 -8.76 1.75 24.01
C ILE A 40 -9.91 1.92 23.01
N PRO A 41 -10.73 2.99 23.13
CA PRO A 41 -11.84 3.22 22.22
C PRO A 41 -11.35 3.55 20.81
N SER A 42 -12.20 3.28 19.80
CA SER A 42 -11.94 3.62 18.38
C SER A 42 -11.52 5.08 18.18
N SER A 43 -12.09 6.01 18.97
CA SER A 43 -11.72 7.42 18.95
C SER A 43 -10.26 7.70 19.35
N ALA A 44 -9.75 6.99 20.35
CA ALA A 44 -8.35 7.10 20.75
C ALA A 44 -7.40 6.51 19.69
N ILE A 45 -7.81 5.42 19.05
CA ILE A 45 -7.07 4.82 17.92
C ILE A 45 -7.00 5.80 16.76
N LYS A 46 -8.13 6.42 16.40
CA LYS A 46 -8.19 7.44 15.34
C LYS A 46 -7.28 8.62 15.66
N GLN A 47 -7.27 9.09 16.90
CA GLN A 47 -6.36 10.14 17.34
C GLN A 47 -4.89 9.74 17.18
N LEU A 48 -4.51 8.51 17.58
CA LEU A 48 -3.16 8.01 17.37
C LEU A 48 -2.78 7.97 15.88
N LEU A 49 -3.69 7.55 15.01
CA LEU A 49 -3.48 7.54 13.56
C LEU A 49 -3.33 8.95 12.97
N CYS A 50 -4.03 9.95 13.52
CA CYS A 50 -3.91 11.35 13.09
C CYS A 50 -2.61 12.02 13.56
N ASP A 51 -2.14 11.70 14.76
CA ASP A 51 -1.02 12.37 15.41
C ASP A 51 0.34 11.68 15.17
N SER A 52 0.36 10.54 14.46
CA SER A 52 1.58 9.74 14.27
C SER A 52 1.80 9.28 12.83
N SER A 53 3.06 9.08 12.48
CA SER A 53 3.43 8.27 11.32
C SER A 53 3.15 6.80 11.65
N THR A 54 2.32 6.16 10.82
CA THR A 54 1.85 4.78 11.04
C THR A 54 2.37 3.85 9.96
N ILE A 55 2.88 2.67 10.37
CA ILE A 55 3.18 1.55 9.49
C ILE A 55 2.05 0.51 9.65
N PRO A 56 1.09 0.43 8.72
CA PRO A 56 0.02 -0.56 8.83
C PRO A 56 0.55 -1.96 8.52
N VAL A 57 0.16 -2.93 9.33
CA VAL A 57 0.37 -4.36 9.09
C VAL A 57 -1.00 -5.02 9.02
N TYR A 58 -1.34 -5.49 7.83
CA TYR A 58 -2.61 -6.15 7.56
C TYR A 58 -2.46 -7.64 7.79
N LEU A 59 -3.43 -8.23 8.49
CA LEU A 59 -3.43 -9.64 8.81
C LEU A 59 -4.60 -10.33 8.11
N LYS A 60 -4.37 -11.58 7.74
CA LYS A 60 -5.41 -12.50 7.29
C LYS A 60 -6.19 -13.03 8.50
N PRO A 61 -7.42 -13.54 8.29
CA PRO A 61 -8.21 -14.14 9.37
C PRO A 61 -7.51 -15.31 10.10
N ASP A 62 -6.58 -16.00 9.41
CA ASP A 62 -5.78 -17.10 9.98
C ASP A 62 -4.53 -16.62 10.76
N GLY A 63 -4.34 -15.30 10.89
CA GLY A 63 -3.19 -14.69 11.57
C GLY A 63 -1.95 -14.53 10.70
N GLY A 64 -1.97 -14.98 9.44
CA GLY A 64 -0.89 -14.74 8.48
C GLY A 64 -0.78 -13.25 8.11
N ILE A 65 0.42 -12.79 7.73
CA ILE A 65 0.61 -11.42 7.25
C ILE A 65 0.01 -11.33 5.83
N ALA A 66 -0.95 -10.42 5.66
CA ALA A 66 -1.52 -10.09 4.36
C ALA A 66 -0.64 -9.05 3.64
N ALA A 67 -0.34 -7.93 4.30
CA ALA A 67 0.46 -6.86 3.71
C ALA A 67 1.17 -6.05 4.80
N ILE A 68 2.29 -5.41 4.42
CA ILE A 68 3.01 -4.45 5.26
C ILE A 68 3.15 -3.16 4.46
N GLY A 69 2.61 -2.08 5.02
CA GLY A 69 2.68 -0.74 4.46
C GLY A 69 3.97 -0.01 4.78
N THR A 70 3.95 1.29 4.53
CA THR A 70 5.01 2.24 4.91
C THR A 70 4.35 3.57 5.24
N GLU A 71 5.00 4.38 6.08
CA GLU A 71 4.57 5.75 6.41
C GLU A 71 4.67 6.69 5.21
N LYS A 72 5.51 6.33 4.23
CA LYS A 72 5.80 7.16 3.06
C LYS A 72 4.82 6.87 1.93
N ARG A 73 4.44 7.91 1.21
CA ARG A 73 3.73 7.80 -0.08
C ARG A 73 4.46 6.90 -1.08
N THR A 74 5.80 6.91 -1.09
CA THR A 74 6.58 6.19 -2.11
C THR A 74 6.90 4.76 -1.70
N PHE A 75 6.74 3.83 -2.65
CA PHE A 75 7.14 2.45 -2.46
C PHE A 75 8.64 2.33 -2.21
N ASN A 76 9.00 1.66 -1.11
CA ASN A 76 10.41 1.47 -0.76
C ASN A 76 11.07 0.36 -1.62
N ARG A 77 12.39 0.20 -1.47
CA ARG A 77 13.17 -0.78 -2.25
C ARG A 77 12.65 -2.21 -2.11
N THR A 78 12.27 -2.62 -0.90
CA THR A 78 11.75 -3.96 -0.63
C THR A 78 10.39 -4.18 -1.28
N GLN A 79 9.50 -3.18 -1.19
CA GLN A 79 8.21 -3.23 -1.85
C GLN A 79 8.35 -3.27 -3.38
N ARG A 80 9.27 -2.50 -3.96
CA ARG A 80 9.59 -2.57 -5.39
C ARG A 80 10.13 -3.95 -5.80
N ALA A 81 11.03 -4.53 -5.01
CA ALA A 81 11.51 -5.89 -5.25
C ALA A 81 10.37 -6.93 -5.17
N GLY A 82 9.45 -6.76 -4.22
CA GLY A 82 8.24 -7.58 -4.11
C GLY A 82 7.34 -7.48 -5.34
N MET A 83 7.12 -6.26 -5.85
CA MET A 83 6.37 -6.05 -7.10
C MET A 83 7.05 -6.72 -8.29
N ILE A 84 8.38 -6.61 -8.44
CA ILE A 84 9.13 -7.32 -9.50
C ILE A 84 8.94 -8.84 -9.40
N ALA A 85 9.07 -9.39 -8.18
CA ALA A 85 8.91 -10.83 -7.96
C ALA A 85 7.49 -11.34 -8.27
N ARG A 86 6.47 -10.51 -8.01
CA ARG A 86 5.05 -10.83 -8.23
C ARG A 86 4.62 -10.62 -9.69
N ASP A 87 4.98 -9.49 -10.27
CA ASP A 87 4.43 -9.01 -11.55
C ASP A 87 5.20 -9.58 -12.73
N GLY A 88 6.53 -9.65 -12.61
CA GLY A 88 7.43 -10.13 -13.63
C GLY A 88 8.60 -9.18 -13.92
N PRO A 89 9.46 -9.54 -14.90
CA PRO A 89 10.70 -8.82 -15.16
C PRO A 89 10.51 -7.54 -15.99
N THR A 90 9.30 -7.27 -16.49
CA THR A 90 8.99 -6.15 -17.39
C THR A 90 7.82 -5.32 -16.87
N CYS A 91 7.54 -4.21 -17.55
CA CYS A 91 6.32 -3.44 -17.41
C CYS A 91 5.08 -4.36 -17.39
N ALA A 92 4.14 -4.07 -16.48
CA ALA A 92 2.97 -4.91 -16.27
C ALA A 92 1.96 -4.87 -17.43
N LEU A 93 2.04 -3.87 -18.30
CA LEU A 93 1.22 -3.84 -19.50
C LEU A 93 1.59 -4.99 -20.45
N PRO A 94 0.61 -5.79 -20.92
CA PRO A 94 0.86 -6.87 -21.87
C PRO A 94 1.68 -6.44 -23.08
N ASN A 95 2.62 -7.29 -23.49
CA ASN A 95 3.52 -7.11 -24.63
C ASN A 95 4.54 -5.95 -24.51
N CYS A 96 4.66 -5.30 -23.35
CA CYS A 96 5.73 -4.33 -23.13
C CYS A 96 7.00 -5.01 -22.60
N ASN A 97 8.14 -4.75 -23.25
CA ASN A 97 9.42 -5.37 -22.92
C ASN A 97 10.35 -4.49 -22.08
N ILE A 98 9.90 -3.30 -21.65
CA ILE A 98 10.70 -2.42 -20.79
C ILE A 98 10.95 -3.14 -19.46
N PRO A 99 12.21 -3.23 -18.99
CA PRO A 99 12.51 -3.95 -17.75
C PRO A 99 11.86 -3.26 -16.55
N ALA A 100 11.34 -4.06 -15.61
CA ALA A 100 10.66 -3.59 -14.40
C ALA A 100 11.55 -2.68 -13.53
N THR A 101 12.88 -2.82 -13.65
CA THR A 101 13.85 -1.95 -12.99
C THR A 101 13.84 -0.52 -13.52
N ALA A 102 13.39 -0.31 -14.76
CA ALA A 102 13.20 1.00 -15.40
C ALA A 102 11.74 1.49 -15.29
N CYS A 103 10.88 0.77 -14.57
CA CYS A 103 9.48 1.14 -14.38
C CYS A 103 9.26 2.02 -13.14
N GLU A 104 8.27 2.88 -13.26
CA GLU A 104 7.68 3.66 -12.18
C GLU A 104 6.65 2.80 -11.44
N ALA A 105 6.50 3.04 -10.14
CA ALA A 105 5.50 2.33 -9.33
C ALA A 105 4.24 3.18 -9.26
N HIS A 106 3.13 2.62 -9.72
CA HIS A 106 1.81 3.25 -9.73
C HIS A 106 0.95 2.65 -8.60
N HIS A 107 0.17 3.49 -7.94
CA HIS A 107 -0.82 3.05 -6.96
C HIS A 107 -2.11 2.66 -7.70
N ILE A 108 -2.63 1.45 -7.45
CA ILE A 108 -3.86 0.97 -8.12
C ILE A 108 -5.08 1.70 -7.55
N GLU A 109 -5.19 1.72 -6.22
CA GLU A 109 -5.99 2.69 -5.49
C GLU A 109 -5.11 3.89 -5.16
N GLU A 110 -5.47 5.04 -5.69
CA GLU A 110 -4.72 6.27 -5.61
C GLU A 110 -4.39 6.68 -4.16
N TYR A 111 -3.13 7.06 -3.93
CA TYR A 111 -2.68 7.45 -2.59
C TYR A 111 -3.48 8.64 -2.02
N HIS A 112 -3.82 9.59 -2.88
CA HIS A 112 -4.53 10.81 -2.47
C HIS A 112 -6.00 10.56 -2.10
N THR A 113 -6.58 9.43 -2.50
CA THR A 113 -7.92 8.97 -2.09
C THR A 113 -7.87 8.03 -0.89
N GLY A 114 -6.70 7.79 -0.29
CA GLY A 114 -6.51 6.91 0.86
C GLY A 114 -5.87 5.55 0.53
N GLY A 115 -5.46 5.33 -0.72
CA GLY A 115 -4.85 4.08 -1.14
C GLY A 115 -3.56 3.75 -0.38
N PRO A 116 -3.42 2.54 0.18
CA PRO A 116 -2.28 2.19 1.02
C PRO A 116 -1.01 1.99 0.20
N THR A 117 0.15 2.30 0.78
CA THR A 117 1.44 2.02 0.12
C THR A 117 1.98 0.66 0.57
N HIS A 118 1.50 -0.41 -0.05
CA HIS A 118 2.01 -1.78 0.10
C HIS A 118 2.00 -2.52 -1.25
N VAL A 119 2.74 -3.63 -1.34
CA VAL A 119 2.95 -4.38 -2.60
C VAL A 119 1.63 -4.65 -3.33
N ASP A 120 0.59 -5.12 -2.64
CA ASP A 120 -0.71 -5.44 -3.27
C ASP A 120 -1.46 -4.25 -3.89
N ASN A 121 -1.14 -3.02 -3.51
CA ASN A 121 -1.70 -1.80 -4.10
C ASN A 121 -0.73 -1.10 -5.08
N GLY A 122 0.40 -1.73 -5.40
CA GLY A 122 1.36 -1.19 -6.36
C GLY A 122 1.38 -1.99 -7.65
N ILE A 123 1.69 -1.36 -8.78
CA ILE A 123 1.99 -2.01 -10.07
C ILE A 123 3.14 -1.28 -10.77
N LEU A 124 4.00 -2.01 -11.49
CA LEU A 124 5.15 -1.43 -12.19
C LEU A 124 4.84 -1.15 -13.67
N LEU A 125 4.92 0.11 -14.06
CA LEU A 125 4.66 0.57 -15.43
C LEU A 125 5.86 1.37 -15.97
N CYS A 126 6.22 1.22 -17.24
CA CYS A 126 7.23 2.10 -17.83
C CYS A 126 6.70 3.54 -17.88
N TRP A 127 7.60 4.53 -18.01
CA TRP A 127 7.22 5.95 -18.06
C TRP A 127 6.03 6.22 -19.00
N PHE A 128 6.03 5.64 -20.19
CA PHE A 128 4.94 5.79 -21.17
C PHE A 128 3.61 5.24 -20.65
N HIS A 129 3.57 3.98 -20.20
CA HIS A 129 2.34 3.36 -19.69
C HIS A 129 1.87 3.96 -18.36
N HIS A 130 2.80 4.43 -17.52
CA HIS A 130 2.49 5.13 -16.28
C HIS A 130 1.78 6.46 -16.55
N HIS A 131 2.10 7.17 -17.63
CA HIS A 131 1.39 8.42 -17.97
C HIS A 131 0.04 8.17 -18.63
N MET A 132 -0.14 7.01 -19.26
CA MET A 132 -1.42 6.68 -19.89
C MET A 132 -2.41 6.04 -18.91
N VAL A 133 -1.96 5.43 -17.81
CA VAL A 133 -2.85 4.71 -16.89
C VAL A 133 -3.96 5.60 -16.32
N ASP A 134 -3.66 6.88 -16.08
CA ASP A 134 -4.59 7.89 -15.56
C ASP A 134 -5.67 8.32 -16.57
N THR A 135 -5.57 7.89 -17.84
CA THR A 135 -6.55 8.27 -18.88
C THR A 135 -7.84 7.45 -18.83
N ASN A 136 -7.99 6.56 -17.83
CA ASN A 136 -9.13 5.65 -17.65
C ASN A 136 -9.43 4.74 -18.85
N ILE A 137 -8.46 4.59 -19.78
CA ILE A 137 -8.60 3.65 -20.89
C ILE A 137 -8.21 2.23 -20.49
N PHE A 138 -7.40 2.06 -19.43
CA PHE A 138 -7.00 0.74 -18.93
C PHE A 138 -7.87 0.30 -17.78
N THR A 139 -8.04 -1.02 -17.66
CA THR A 139 -8.66 -1.63 -16.50
C THR A 139 -7.58 -2.36 -15.72
N ILE A 140 -7.46 -2.09 -14.42
CA ILE A 140 -6.62 -2.86 -13.51
C ILE A 140 -7.54 -3.73 -12.65
N THR A 141 -7.33 -5.05 -12.69
CA THR A 141 -8.04 -6.00 -11.83
C THR A 141 -7.05 -6.77 -10.99
N THR A 142 -7.38 -7.07 -9.74
CA THR A 142 -6.51 -7.87 -8.87
C THR A 142 -7.07 -9.29 -8.80
N THR A 143 -6.34 -10.25 -9.36
CA THR A 143 -6.68 -11.68 -9.28
C THR A 143 -5.70 -12.37 -8.35
N THR A 144 -6.20 -12.96 -7.25
CA THR A 144 -5.36 -13.67 -6.26
C THR A 144 -4.14 -12.87 -5.76
N GLY A 145 -4.32 -11.55 -5.53
CA GLY A 145 -3.23 -10.66 -5.07
C GLY A 145 -2.26 -10.18 -6.16
N LYS A 146 -2.40 -10.64 -7.41
CA LYS A 146 -1.64 -10.13 -8.55
C LYS A 146 -2.49 -9.14 -9.37
N PRO A 147 -2.03 -7.90 -9.55
CA PRO A 147 -2.71 -6.97 -10.44
C PRO A 147 -2.47 -7.36 -11.91
N VAL A 148 -3.53 -7.26 -12.70
CA VAL A 148 -3.56 -7.49 -14.13
C VAL A 148 -4.13 -6.23 -14.76
N ILE A 149 -3.30 -5.55 -15.54
CA ILE A 149 -3.70 -4.39 -16.34
C ILE A 149 -4.07 -4.86 -17.75
N THR A 150 -5.23 -4.45 -18.23
CA THR A 150 -5.73 -4.75 -19.58
C THR A 150 -6.06 -3.47 -20.32
N ALA A 151 -5.74 -3.46 -21.61
CA ALA A 151 -6.15 -2.42 -22.52
C ALA A 151 -7.35 -2.89 -23.36
N PRO A 152 -8.21 -1.97 -23.82
CA PRO A 152 -9.33 -2.31 -24.67
C PRO A 152 -8.84 -2.72 -26.05
N ASP A 153 -9.57 -3.61 -26.71
CA ASP A 153 -9.17 -4.22 -27.99
C ASP A 153 -8.83 -3.18 -29.07
N TRP A 154 -9.55 -2.06 -29.13
CA TRP A 154 -9.29 -1.03 -30.14
C TRP A 154 -7.93 -0.32 -29.96
N LEU A 155 -7.35 -0.37 -28.75
CA LEU A 155 -6.06 0.22 -28.44
C LEU A 155 -4.93 -0.78 -28.67
N THR A 156 -5.15 -2.06 -28.36
CA THR A 156 -4.15 -3.13 -28.54
C THR A 156 -3.80 -3.38 -30.01
N HIS A 157 -4.67 -3.00 -30.95
CA HIS A 157 -4.43 -3.10 -32.39
C HIS A 157 -3.73 -1.88 -33.01
N ARG A 158 -3.35 -0.87 -32.22
CA ARG A 158 -2.65 0.32 -32.72
C ARG A 158 -1.15 0.03 -32.87
N PRO A 159 -0.50 0.45 -33.98
CA PRO A 159 0.90 0.13 -34.26
C PRO A 159 1.92 0.73 -33.27
N TYR A 160 1.51 1.71 -32.45
CA TYR A 160 2.37 2.37 -31.46
C TYR A 160 2.11 1.90 -30.02
N PHE A 161 1.27 0.89 -29.83
CA PHE A 161 0.87 0.41 -28.50
C PHE A 161 1.77 -0.73 -27.97
N HIS A 162 2.65 -1.28 -28.82
CA HIS A 162 3.59 -2.35 -28.47
C HIS A 162 4.99 -1.78 -28.22
#